data_AF-A0A372M5A6-F1
#
_entry.id   AF-A0A372M5A6-F1
#
_cell.length_a   1.000
_cell.length_b   1.000
_cell.length_c   1.000
_cell.angle_alpha   90.00
_cell.angle_beta   90.00
_cell.angle_gamma   90.00
#
_symmetry.space_group_name_H-M   'P 1'
#
loop_
_entity.id
_entity.type
_entity.pdbx_description
1 polymer ?
#
loop_
_entity_poly.entity_id
_entity_poly.type
_entity_poly.pdbx_seq_one_letter_code
_entity_poly.pdbx_strand_id
1 'polypeptide(L)' 'MSGVDPKSLDDKELLKELETIHRTRHDTLLHGSDDALRAHDVRTAQLEGEYLRRYPRRPVAGGRTRDGARARGE' A
#
# COMPACT_ATOMS: atom_id res chain seq x y z
N MET A 1 -15.52 -9.36 4.55
CA MET A 1 -14.26 -10.12 4.67
C MET A 1 -13.30 -9.32 5.53
N SER A 2 -13.19 -9.63 6.82
CA SER A 2 -12.09 -9.08 7.61
C SER A 2 -10.89 -9.99 7.41
N GLY A 3 -9.86 -9.48 6.73
CA GLY A 3 -8.55 -10.11 6.71
C GLY A 3 -7.94 -10.13 8.12
N VAL A 4 -6.88 -10.92 8.29
CA VAL A 4 -6.08 -10.98 9.52
C VAL A 4 -5.57 -9.56 9.89
N ASP A 5 -5.55 -9.23 11.19
CA ASP A 5 -5.01 -7.94 11.67
C ASP A 5 -3.59 -7.76 11.14
N PRO A 6 -3.26 -6.65 10.44
CA PRO A 6 -1.91 -6.39 9.97
C PRO A 6 -0.82 -6.56 11.04
N LYS A 7 -1.14 -6.26 12.31
CA LYS A 7 -0.19 -6.41 13.42
C LYS A 7 0.20 -7.85 13.72
N SER A 8 -0.64 -8.81 13.36
CA SER A 8 -0.36 -10.24 13.53
C SER A 8 0.36 -10.90 12.35
N LEU A 9 0.49 -10.19 11.23
CA LEU A 9 1.23 -10.70 10.07
C LEU A 9 2.74 -10.63 10.32
N ASP A 10 3.49 -11.64 9.90
CA ASP A 10 4.94 -11.48 9.80
C ASP A 10 5.33 -10.54 8.64
N ASP A 11 6.60 -10.17 8.54
CA ASP A 11 7.07 -9.21 7.54
C ASP A 11 6.86 -9.71 6.09
N LYS A 12 7.03 -11.01 5.84
CA LYS A 12 6.87 -11.58 4.50
C LYS A 12 5.39 -11.62 4.11
N GLU A 13 4.53 -11.99 5.05
CA GLU A 13 3.08 -11.98 4.86
C GLU A 13 2.57 -10.56 4.62
N LEU A 14 3.02 -9.59 5.41
CA LEU A 14 2.65 -8.18 5.25
C LEU A 14 3.02 -7.65 3.86
N LEU A 15 4.25 -7.94 3.40
CA LEU A 15 4.71 -7.51 2.07
C LEU A 15 3.91 -8.19 0.94
N LYS A 16 3.58 -9.47 1.08
CA LYS A 16 2.77 -10.21 0.10
C LYS A 16 1.35 -9.68 0.02
N GLU A 17 0.75 -9.35 1.17
CA GLU A 17 -0.58 -8.76 1.25
C GLU A 17 -0.59 -7.36 0.62
N LEU A 18 0.44 -6.54 0.87
CA LEU A 18 0.62 -5.23 0.23
C LEU A 18 0.72 -5.35 -1.30
N GLU A 19 1.55 -6.26 -1.81
CA GLU A 19 1.65 -6.48 -3.24
C GLU A 19 0.30 -6.88 -3.85
N THR A 20 -0.41 -7.80 -3.19
CA THR A 20 -1.70 -8.30 -3.67
C THR A 20 -2.74 -7.18 -3.72
N ILE A 21 -2.87 -6.39 -2.65
CA ILE A 21 -3.86 -5.32 -2.57
C ILE A 21 -3.54 -4.16 -3.53
N HIS A 22 -2.26 -3.86 -3.76
CA HIS A 22 -1.86 -2.86 -4.75
C HIS A 22 -2.16 -3.32 -6.17
N ARG A 23 -1.97 -4.62 -6.48
CA ARG A 23 -2.24 -5.18 -7.81
C ARG A 23 -3.71 -5.07 -8.22
N THR A 24 -4.65 -5.26 -7.28
CA THR A 24 -6.10 -5.23 -7.56
C THR A 24 -6.73 -3.85 -7.38
N ARG A 25 -5.96 -2.85 -6.94
CA ARG A 25 -6.48 -1.53 -6.57
C ARG A 25 -7.20 -0.82 -7.70
N HIS A 26 -6.59 -0.79 -8.89
CA HIS A 26 -7.15 -0.05 -10.01
C HIS A 26 -8.44 -0.71 -10.54
N ASP A 27 -8.44 -2.03 -10.61
CA ASP A 27 -9.62 -2.81 -11.01
C ASP A 27 -10.78 -2.61 -10.01
N THR A 28 -10.50 -2.69 -8.71
CA THR A 28 -11.51 -2.42 -7.66
C THR A 28 -12.05 -0.99 -7.73
N LEU A 29 -11.19 -0.02 -8.06
CA LEU A 29 -11.59 1.38 -8.20
C LEU A 29 -12.54 1.60 -9.39
N LEU A 30 -12.30 0.93 -10.52
CA LEU A 30 -13.08 1.13 -11.74
C LEU A 30 -14.34 0.26 -11.80
N HIS A 31 -14.29 -0.94 -11.23
CA HIS A 31 -15.29 -1.99 -11.48
C HIS A 31 -15.83 -2.65 -10.20
N GLY A 32 -15.26 -2.34 -9.04
CA GLY A 32 -15.77 -2.81 -7.76
C GLY A 32 -17.10 -2.14 -7.39
N SER A 33 -17.90 -2.82 -6.56
CA SER A 33 -19.02 -2.17 -5.90
C SER A 33 -18.52 -1.13 -4.88
N ASP A 34 -19.37 -0.19 -4.49
CA ASP A 34 -19.01 0.80 -3.47
C ASP A 34 -18.56 0.15 -2.15
N ASP A 35 -19.20 -0.96 -1.76
CA ASP A 35 -18.79 -1.75 -0.58
C ASP A 35 -17.41 -2.38 -0.75
N ALA A 36 -17.13 -2.93 -1.93
CA ALA A 36 -15.82 -3.51 -2.23
C ALA A 36 -14.72 -2.43 -2.20
N LEU A 37 -14.99 -1.26 -2.78
CA LEU A 37 -14.06 -0.13 -2.77
C LEU A 37 -13.79 0.36 -1.34
N ARG A 38 -14.84 0.55 -0.53
CA ARG A 38 -14.69 0.94 0.89
C ARG A 38 -13.87 -0.06 1.68
N ALA A 39 -14.15 -1.36 1.53
CA ALA A 39 -13.39 -2.40 2.21
C ALA A 39 -11.92 -2.40 1.77
N HIS A 40 -11.67 -2.17 0.48
CA HIS A 40 -10.32 -2.09 -0.08
C HIS A 40 -9.57 -0.85 0.42
N ASP A 41 -10.22 0.31 0.52
CA ASP A 41 -9.62 1.53 1.09
C ASP A 41 -9.14 1.31 2.52
N VAL A 42 -10.02 0.77 3.36
CA VAL A 42 -9.71 0.48 4.77
C VAL A 42 -8.55 -0.51 4.88
N ARG A 43 -8.58 -1.60 4.10
CA ARG A 43 -7.54 -2.63 4.14
C ARG A 43 -6.20 -2.10 3.63
N THR A 44 -6.19 -1.30 2.56
CA THR A 44 -4.98 -0.65 2.05
C THR A 44 -4.35 0.24 3.12
N ALA A 45 -5.13 1.14 3.73
CA ALA A 45 -4.64 2.04 4.76
C ALA A 45 -4.09 1.30 5.99
N GLN A 46 -4.74 0.21 6.40
CA GLN A 46 -4.31 -0.64 7.51
C GLN A 46 -2.95 -1.31 7.26
N LEU A 47 -2.77 -1.93 6.09
CA LEU A 47 -1.52 -2.60 5.72
C LEU A 47 -0.37 -1.60 5.54
N GLU A 48 -0.63 -0.47 4.88
CA GLU A 48 0.35 0.59 4.68
C GLU A 48 0.77 1.23 6.00
N GLY A 49 -0.18 1.48 6.90
CA GLY A 49 0.09 2.02 8.23
C GLY A 49 0.99 1.09 9.04
N GLU A 50 0.74 -0.22 9.00
CA GLU A 50 1.58 -1.20 9.68
C GLU A 50 2.99 -1.26 9.07
N TYR A 51 3.11 -1.24 7.75
CA TYR A 51 4.42 -1.18 7.09
C TYR A 51 5.21 0.07 7.48
N LEU A 52 4.59 1.24 7.45
CA LEU A 52 5.25 2.48 7.86
C LEU A 52 5.65 2.48 9.34
N ARG A 53 4.86 1.84 10.20
CA ARG A 53 5.19 1.65 11.62
C ARG A 53 6.41 0.75 11.82
N ARG A 54 6.55 -0.33 11.05
CA ARG A 54 7.70 -1.26 11.10
C ARG A 54 8.95 -0.68 10.47
N TYR A 55 8.80 0.12 9.42
CA TYR A 55 9.92 0.68 8.64
C TYR A 55 9.90 2.21 8.60
N PRO A 56 10.05 2.90 9.76
CA PRO A 56 10.01 4.36 9.82
C PRO A 56 11.17 5.02 9.05
N ARG A 57 12.26 4.30 8.81
CA ARG A 57 13.43 4.73 8.03
C ARG A 57 13.54 4.01 6.67
N ARG A 58 12.40 3.65 6.06
CA ARG A 58 12.39 2.97 4.76
C ARG A 58 13.21 3.75 3.71
N PRO A 59 13.92 3.07 2.80
CA PRO A 59 14.59 3.74 1.70
C PRO A 59 13.60 4.51 0.83
N VAL A 60 13.91 5.77 0.54
CA VAL A 60 13.17 6.58 -0.43
C VAL A 60 14.06 6.73 -1.64
N ALA A 61 13.64 6.18 -2.78
CA ALA A 61 14.36 6.37 -4.03
C ALA A 61 14.35 7.87 -4.40
N GLY A 62 15.54 8.46 -4.63
CA GLY A 62 15.65 9.88 -4.96
C GLY A 62 14.75 10.30 -6.13
N GLY A 63 14.61 9.45 -7.14
CA GLY A 63 13.71 9.72 -8.28
C GLY A 63 12.21 9.71 -7.97
N ARG A 64 11.80 9.21 -6.79
CA ARG A 64 10.42 9.25 -6.29
C ARG A 64 10.16 10.45 -5.37
N THR A 65 11.14 11.34 -5.18
CA THR A 65 10.93 12.63 -4.53
C THR A 65 10.56 13.69 -5.57
N ARG A 66 9.98 14.80 -5.10
CA ARG A 66 9.67 15.95 -5.96
C ARG A 66 10.94 16.54 -6.58
N ASP A 67 11.99 16.68 -5.79
CA ASP A 67 13.25 17.28 -6.24
C ASP A 67 13.95 16.37 -7.25
N GLY A 68 14.01 15.06 -6.96
CA GLY A 68 14.58 14.11 -7.91
C GLY A 68 13.73 13.90 -9.16
N ALA A 69 12.43 14.22 -9.15
CA ALA A 69 11.61 14.25 -10.36
C ALA A 69 11.92 15.47 -11.23
N ARG A 70 12.17 16.64 -10.62
CA ARG A 70 12.55 17.86 -11.34
C ARG A 70 13.93 17.75 -12.00
N ALA A 71 14.91 17.23 -11.27
CA ALA A 71 16.28 17.06 -11.75
C ALA A 71 16.43 16.07 -12.94
N ARG A 72 15.38 15.31 -13.30
CA ARG A 72 15.40 14.44 -14.51
C ARG A 72 14.93 15.15 -15.78
N GLY A 73 14.26 16.29 -15.65
CA GLY A 73 13.75 17.07 -16.78
C GLY A 73 14.67 18.22 -17.18
N GLU A 74 15.73 18.45 -16.42
CA GLU A 74 16.86 19.35 -16.72
C GLU A 74 17.98 18.56 -17.41
#